data_AF-A0A6J2TFV4-F1
#
_entry.id   AF-A0A6J2TFV4-F1
#
_cell.length_a   1.000
_cell.length_b   1.000
_cell.length_c   1.000
_cell.angle_alpha   90.00
_cell.angle_beta   90.00
_cell.angle_gamma   90.00
#
_symmetry.space_group_name_H-M   'P 1'
#
loop_
_entity.id
_entity.type
_entity.pdbx_description
1 polymer ?
#
loop_
_entity_poly.entity_id
_entity_poly.type
_entity_poly.pdbx_seq_one_letter_code
_entity_poly.pdbx_strand_id
1 'polypeptide(L)'
;MSTNIVHNTHDGGVDYVASTEEKKKPMPKWYAWCERNSKPIKRVRPKVVKEPTPWQKPGPMKKKDWKRFCAWADTKARPKEKEYPPLPVPCEADYLPCGRTPPKKELADLLDKMEELSKPLERKKNQKHEYIYDKPTYSPVIVWGRPPLHDKGRPFELVKKPKCFVNPDVENEFWSNLRFPIRPGALKFRPSPRILTLANPRVTPPFPPHCEIPPKTLLPLEVPPPPRKKFTPRGWRLHQIRLIYLAKPVSRPDYEYFYL
;
A
#
# COMPACT_ATOMS: atom_id res chain seq x y z
N MET A 1 42.91 -30.51 -52.79
CA MET A 1 44.33 -30.19 -52.54
C MET A 1 44.50 -29.96 -51.06
N SER A 2 45.11 -30.93 -50.37
CA SER A 2 45.87 -30.78 -49.12
C SER A 2 46.37 -32.18 -48.77
N THR A 3 47.69 -32.28 -48.71
CA THR A 3 48.51 -33.48 -48.85
C THR A 3 48.64 -34.27 -47.55
N ASN A 4 48.48 -35.59 -47.66
CA ASN A 4 48.91 -36.56 -46.66
C ASN A 4 50.43 -36.48 -46.47
N ILE A 5 50.87 -36.25 -45.23
CA ILE A 5 52.27 -36.44 -44.85
C ILE A 5 52.35 -37.75 -44.07
N VAL A 6 52.88 -38.75 -44.75
CA VAL A 6 53.32 -40.03 -44.19
C VAL A 6 54.76 -39.84 -43.76
N HIS A 7 55.05 -39.98 -42.46
CA HIS A 7 56.40 -40.25 -41.99
C HIS A 7 56.42 -41.65 -41.41
N ASN A 8 56.90 -42.59 -42.24
CA ASN A 8 57.47 -43.84 -41.80
C ASN A 8 58.92 -43.57 -41.38
N THR A 9 59.25 -43.89 -40.13
CA THR A 9 60.63 -44.13 -39.71
C THR A 9 60.69 -45.56 -39.18
N HIS A 10 61.27 -46.42 -40.02
CA HIS A 10 61.80 -47.71 -39.63
C HIS A 10 63.03 -47.48 -38.76
N ASP A 11 62.97 -47.86 -37.48
CA ASP A 11 64.15 -48.17 -36.70
C ASP A 11 63.96 -49.55 -36.09
N GLY A 12 64.75 -50.49 -36.59
CA GLY A 12 64.83 -51.85 -36.09
C GLY A 12 65.55 -51.89 -34.76
N GLY A 13 64.81 -52.23 -33.70
CA GLY A 13 65.35 -52.73 -32.45
C GLY A 13 64.90 -54.17 -32.27
N VAL A 14 65.84 -55.11 -32.41
CA VAL A 14 65.64 -56.53 -32.12
C VAL A 14 65.79 -56.70 -30.61
N ASP A 15 64.68 -56.57 -29.88
CA ASP A 15 64.66 -56.85 -28.45
C ASP A 15 63.94 -58.17 -28.18
N TYR A 16 64.76 -59.13 -27.75
CA TYR A 16 64.47 -60.44 -27.17
C TYR A 16 63.04 -60.64 -26.65
N VAL A 17 62.29 -61.51 -27.33
CA VAL A 17 61.03 -62.09 -26.82
C VAL A 17 61.38 -63.13 -25.75
N ALA A 18 61.59 -62.66 -24.51
CA ALA A 18 61.46 -63.50 -23.33
C ALA A 18 59.98 -63.53 -22.95
N SER A 19 59.24 -64.48 -23.53
CA SER A 19 57.86 -64.78 -23.15
C SER A 19 57.83 -65.50 -21.80
N THR A 20 58.10 -64.76 -20.72
CA THR A 20 57.60 -65.14 -19.40
C THR A 20 56.13 -64.75 -19.37
N GLU A 21 55.24 -65.72 -19.54
CA GLU A 21 53.81 -65.58 -19.26
C GLU A 21 53.63 -65.33 -17.75
N GLU A 22 53.88 -64.10 -17.32
CA GLU A 22 53.39 -63.60 -16.05
C GLU A 22 51.86 -63.59 -16.15
N LYS A 23 51.23 -64.63 -15.58
CA LYS A 23 49.80 -64.67 -15.32
C LYS A 23 49.42 -63.35 -14.64
N LYS A 24 48.88 -62.39 -15.39
CA LYS A 24 48.38 -61.12 -14.87
C LYS A 24 47.38 -61.47 -13.79
N LYS A 25 47.79 -61.30 -12.52
CA LYS A 25 46.89 -61.53 -11.38
C LYS A 25 45.63 -60.70 -11.64
N PRO A 26 44.43 -61.29 -11.54
CA PRO A 26 43.21 -60.53 -11.78
C PRO A 26 43.23 -59.33 -10.85
N MET A 27 42.95 -58.14 -11.41
CA MET A 27 42.91 -56.93 -10.60
C MET A 27 41.98 -57.17 -9.40
N PRO A 28 42.40 -56.79 -8.19
CA PRO A 28 41.57 -56.96 -7.01
C PRO A 28 40.22 -56.29 -7.21
N LYS A 29 39.12 -56.94 -6.78
CA LYS A 29 37.76 -56.41 -6.93
C LYS A 29 37.58 -54.97 -6.40
N TRP A 30 38.37 -54.59 -5.40
CA TRP A 30 38.34 -53.25 -4.82
C TRP A 30 38.96 -52.18 -5.73
N TYR A 31 39.86 -52.53 -6.66
CA TYR A 31 40.48 -51.58 -7.58
C TYR A 31 39.43 -50.92 -8.49
N ALA A 32 38.51 -51.73 -9.02
CA ALA A 32 37.36 -51.25 -9.79
C ALA A 32 36.40 -50.37 -8.95
N TRP A 33 36.32 -50.62 -7.63
CA TRP A 33 35.54 -49.79 -6.71
C TRP A 33 36.21 -48.42 -6.49
N CYS A 34 37.53 -48.39 -6.31
CA CYS A 34 38.31 -47.16 -6.21
C CYS A 34 38.24 -46.32 -7.50
N GLU A 35 38.34 -46.93 -8.69
CA GLU A 35 38.17 -46.22 -9.97
C GLU A 35 36.77 -45.64 -10.16
N ARG A 36 35.74 -46.31 -9.62
CA ARG A 36 34.35 -45.84 -9.73
C ARG A 36 34.07 -44.64 -8.83
N ASN A 37 34.65 -44.62 -7.63
CA ASN A 37 34.44 -43.56 -6.64
C ASN A 37 35.43 -42.39 -6.75
N SER A 38 36.59 -42.59 -7.38
CA SER A 38 37.56 -41.51 -7.64
C SER A 38 37.12 -40.56 -8.76
N LYS A 39 36.18 -40.98 -9.62
CA LYS A 39 35.62 -40.13 -10.66
C LYS A 39 34.48 -39.28 -10.08
N PRO A 40 34.47 -37.95 -10.27
CA PRO A 40 33.39 -37.11 -9.79
C PRO A 40 32.06 -37.53 -10.43
N ILE A 41 31.03 -37.68 -9.61
CA ILE A 41 29.69 -38.10 -10.05
C ILE A 41 29.14 -37.04 -11.01
N LYS A 42 29.15 -37.33 -12.32
CA LYS A 42 28.54 -36.47 -13.34
C LYS A 42 27.02 -36.52 -13.20
N ARG A 43 26.46 -35.60 -12.42
CA ARG A 43 25.01 -35.41 -12.31
C ARG A 43 24.49 -34.76 -13.59
N VAL A 44 24.08 -35.58 -14.55
CA VAL A 44 23.39 -35.10 -15.75
C VAL A 44 22.00 -34.62 -15.32
N ARG A 45 21.83 -33.31 -15.17
CA ARG A 45 20.49 -32.73 -14.99
C ARG A 45 19.80 -32.78 -16.36
N PRO A 46 18.65 -33.46 -16.50
CA PRO A 46 17.90 -33.40 -17.75
C PRO A 46 17.53 -31.93 -18.03
N LYS A 47 17.90 -31.42 -19.22
CA LYS A 47 17.44 -30.12 -19.70
C LYS A 47 15.96 -30.25 -20.01
N VAL A 48 15.10 -29.91 -19.05
CA VAL A 48 13.68 -29.75 -19.29
C VAL A 48 13.49 -28.48 -20.11
N VAL A 49 13.06 -28.62 -21.37
CA VAL A 49 12.57 -27.50 -22.17
C VAL A 49 11.30 -27.01 -21.48
N LYS A 50 11.38 -25.87 -20.79
CA LYS A 50 10.22 -25.28 -20.12
C LYS A 50 9.29 -24.71 -21.18
N GLU A 51 8.14 -25.34 -21.36
CA GLU A 51 7.05 -24.70 -22.10
C GLU A 51 6.67 -23.42 -21.36
N PRO A 52 6.44 -22.30 -22.07
CA PRO A 52 6.00 -21.08 -21.44
C PRO A 52 4.67 -21.35 -20.71
N THR A 53 4.60 -20.99 -19.44
CA THR A 53 3.34 -21.10 -18.71
C THR A 53 2.30 -20.18 -19.34
N PRO A 54 0.99 -20.42 -19.17
CA PRO A 54 -0.07 -19.54 -19.70
C PRO A 54 0.08 -18.07 -19.29
N TRP A 55 0.89 -17.80 -18.25
CA TRP A 55 1.15 -16.49 -17.66
C TRP A 55 2.51 -15.90 -18.03
N GLN A 56 3.32 -16.63 -18.81
CA GLN A 56 4.61 -16.17 -19.29
C GLN A 56 4.41 -15.33 -20.56
N LYS A 57 4.49 -14.01 -20.41
CA LYS A 57 4.39 -13.08 -21.54
C LYS A 57 5.51 -13.39 -22.54
N PRO A 58 5.24 -13.35 -23.86
CA PRO A 58 6.28 -13.49 -24.86
C PRO A 58 7.36 -12.43 -24.58
N GLY A 59 8.63 -12.78 -24.78
CA GLY A 59 9.76 -11.89 -24.56
C GLY A 59 9.64 -10.55 -25.31
N PRO A 60 10.65 -9.66 -25.21
CA PRO A 60 10.57 -8.31 -25.75
C PRO A 60 10.00 -8.30 -27.18
N MET A 61 9.00 -7.43 -27.40
CA MET A 61 8.24 -7.37 -28.66
C MET A 61 9.16 -7.37 -29.87
N LYS A 62 8.82 -8.16 -30.90
CA LYS A 62 9.58 -8.13 -32.16
C LYS A 62 9.39 -6.78 -32.84
N LYS A 63 10.30 -6.39 -33.73
CA LYS A 63 10.25 -5.11 -34.46
C LYS A 63 8.91 -4.87 -35.18
N LYS A 64 8.23 -5.92 -35.65
CA LYS A 64 6.91 -5.83 -36.28
C LYS A 64 5.80 -5.49 -35.28
N ASP A 65 5.88 -6.05 -34.08
CA ASP A 65 4.93 -5.77 -33.01
C ASP A 65 5.12 -4.34 -32.51
N TRP A 66 6.35 -3.85 -32.43
CA TRP A 66 6.66 -2.46 -32.10
C TRP A 66 6.00 -1.46 -33.05
N LYS A 67 6.03 -1.70 -34.36
CA LYS A 67 5.34 -0.85 -35.33
C LYS A 67 3.82 -0.81 -35.09
N ARG A 68 3.21 -1.96 -34.79
CA ARG A 68 1.77 -2.05 -34.48
C ARG A 68 1.42 -1.33 -33.18
N PHE A 69 2.27 -1.45 -32.17
CA PHE A 69 2.10 -0.76 -30.89
C PHE A 69 2.24 0.75 -31.04
N CYS A 70 3.23 1.25 -31.78
CA CYS A 70 3.36 2.69 -32.04
C CYS A 70 2.12 3.25 -32.76
N ALA A 71 1.66 2.59 -33.83
CA ALA A 71 0.44 3.00 -34.53
C ALA A 71 -0.81 2.98 -33.63
N TRP A 72 -0.90 2.00 -32.72
CA TRP A 72 -1.96 1.95 -31.71
C TRP A 72 -1.82 3.06 -30.67
N ALA A 73 -0.61 3.35 -30.20
CA ALA A 73 -0.34 4.37 -29.19
C ALA A 73 -0.68 5.76 -29.73
N ASP A 74 -0.31 6.07 -30.97
CA ASP A 74 -0.61 7.34 -31.62
C ASP A 74 -2.11 7.63 -31.70
N THR A 75 -2.93 6.58 -31.88
CA THR A 75 -4.38 6.72 -32.06
C THR A 75 -5.18 6.58 -30.76
N LYS A 76 -4.73 5.73 -29.81
CA LYS A 76 -5.49 5.36 -28.61
C LYS A 76 -4.84 5.73 -27.29
N ALA A 77 -3.53 5.91 -27.24
CA ALA A 77 -2.83 6.28 -26.02
C ALA A 77 -2.74 7.79 -25.80
N ARG A 78 -3.06 8.61 -26.82
CA ARG A 78 -3.28 10.04 -26.61
C ARG A 78 -4.37 10.22 -25.55
N PRO A 79 -4.10 10.96 -24.46
CA PRO A 79 -5.12 11.29 -23.48
C PRO A 79 -6.29 11.95 -24.20
N LYS A 80 -7.44 11.29 -24.21
CA LYS A 80 -8.66 11.93 -24.70
C LYS A 80 -8.98 13.04 -23.72
N GLU A 81 -9.05 14.27 -24.22
CA GLU A 81 -9.62 15.37 -23.45
C GLU A 81 -11.02 14.93 -23.03
N LYS A 82 -11.21 14.78 -21.72
CA LYS A 82 -12.53 14.46 -21.18
C LYS A 82 -13.35 15.71 -21.37
N GLU A 83 -14.30 15.67 -22.29
CA GLU A 83 -15.43 16.60 -22.27
C GLU A 83 -16.12 16.41 -20.93
N TYR A 84 -15.90 17.35 -20.01
CA TYR A 84 -16.64 17.37 -18.76
C TYR A 84 -18.09 17.66 -19.15
N PRO A 85 -19.04 16.80 -18.73
CA PRO A 85 -20.44 17.15 -18.92
C PRO A 85 -20.66 18.52 -18.26
N PRO A 86 -21.46 19.40 -18.88
CA PRO A 86 -21.76 20.69 -18.29
C PRO A 86 -22.25 20.45 -16.86
N LEU A 87 -21.65 21.15 -15.90
CA LEU A 87 -22.06 21.04 -14.50
C LEU A 87 -23.57 21.30 -14.45
N PRO A 88 -24.36 20.41 -13.81
CA PRO A 88 -25.79 20.63 -13.73
C PRO A 88 -26.02 21.94 -13.02
N VAL A 89 -26.63 22.89 -13.72
CA VAL A 89 -27.04 24.16 -13.13
C VAL A 89 -28.03 23.81 -12.01
N PRO A 90 -27.80 24.24 -10.76
CA PRO A 90 -28.76 24.03 -9.70
C PRO A 90 -30.09 24.64 -10.12
N CYS A 91 -31.18 23.93 -9.85
CA CYS A 91 -32.51 24.43 -10.17
C CYS A 91 -32.75 25.75 -9.43
N GLU A 92 -33.30 26.76 -10.11
CA GLU A 92 -33.56 28.10 -9.53
C GLU A 92 -34.47 28.05 -8.29
N ALA A 93 -35.28 27.00 -8.16
CA ALA A 93 -36.22 26.86 -7.08
C ALA A 93 -35.62 26.15 -5.86
N ASP A 94 -35.55 26.87 -4.73
CA ASP A 94 -34.96 26.42 -3.47
C ASP A 94 -35.65 25.18 -2.85
N TYR A 95 -36.90 24.90 -3.20
CA TYR A 95 -37.60 23.72 -2.68
C TYR A 95 -37.14 22.42 -3.37
N LEU A 96 -36.51 22.49 -4.54
CA LEU A 96 -36.03 21.32 -5.27
C LEU A 96 -34.72 20.79 -4.68
N PRO A 97 -34.50 19.46 -4.61
CA PRO A 97 -33.28 18.88 -4.04
C PRO A 97 -31.97 19.35 -4.68
N CYS A 98 -32.01 19.80 -5.94
CA CYS A 98 -30.89 20.37 -6.71
C CYS A 98 -30.53 21.81 -6.33
N GLY A 99 -31.51 22.63 -5.91
CA GLY A 99 -31.32 24.04 -5.54
C GLY A 99 -31.03 24.25 -4.05
N ARG A 100 -31.34 23.26 -3.20
CA ARG A 100 -31.10 23.35 -1.75
C ARG A 100 -29.61 23.42 -1.45
N THR A 101 -29.16 24.56 -0.94
CA THR A 101 -27.84 24.66 -0.33
C THR A 101 -27.77 23.72 0.88
N PRO A 102 -26.78 22.80 0.95
CA PRO A 102 -26.64 21.94 2.11
C PRO A 102 -26.40 22.81 3.36
N PRO A 103 -27.06 22.52 4.49
CA PRO A 103 -26.85 23.29 5.70
C PRO A 103 -25.40 23.14 6.15
N LYS A 104 -24.67 24.26 6.22
CA LYS A 104 -23.35 24.31 6.85
C LYS A 104 -23.57 24.07 8.34
N LYS A 105 -23.16 22.91 8.85
CA LYS A 105 -23.23 22.61 10.27
C LYS A 105 -22.12 23.39 10.97
N GLU A 106 -22.51 24.23 11.93
CA GLU A 106 -21.54 24.91 12.78
C GLU A 106 -20.80 23.89 13.65
N LEU A 107 -19.57 24.23 14.05
CA LEU A 107 -18.70 23.30 14.77
C LEU A 107 -19.27 22.97 16.17
N ALA A 108 -19.98 23.92 16.79
CA ALA A 108 -20.70 23.73 18.04
C ALA A 108 -21.84 22.70 17.89
N ASP A 109 -22.73 22.88 16.90
CA ASP A 109 -23.82 21.95 16.60
C ASP A 109 -23.34 20.52 16.33
N LEU A 110 -22.15 20.37 15.76
CA LEU A 110 -21.53 19.06 15.51
C LEU A 110 -21.09 18.39 16.81
N LEU A 111 -20.55 19.16 17.75
CA LEU A 111 -20.12 18.66 19.06
C LEU A 111 -21.31 18.22 19.89
N ASP A 112 -22.37 19.01 19.94
CA ASP A 112 -23.58 18.70 20.71
C ASP A 112 -24.25 17.41 20.18
N LYS A 113 -24.41 17.31 18.85
CA LYS A 113 -24.93 16.09 18.20
C LYS A 113 -24.01 14.89 18.39
N MET A 114 -22.70 15.10 18.51
CA MET A 114 -21.76 14.02 18.80
C MET A 114 -21.94 13.52 20.24
N GLU A 115 -22.12 14.43 21.20
CA GLU A 115 -22.39 14.07 22.59
C GLU A 115 -23.72 13.29 22.70
N GLU A 116 -24.76 13.74 22.01
CA GLU A 116 -26.05 13.04 21.94
C GLU A 116 -25.92 11.63 21.33
N LEU A 117 -25.15 11.49 20.25
CA LEU A 117 -24.93 10.18 19.60
C LEU A 117 -24.03 9.25 20.42
N SER A 118 -23.14 9.81 21.25
CA SER A 118 -22.26 9.05 22.13
C SER A 118 -23.03 8.38 23.27
N LYS A 119 -24.14 9.00 23.71
CA LYS A 119 -25.02 8.48 24.73
C LYS A 119 -25.92 7.41 24.09
N PRO A 120 -26.00 6.19 24.64
CA PRO A 120 -26.93 5.19 24.14
C PRO A 120 -28.36 5.70 24.32
N LEU A 121 -29.19 5.54 23.27
CA LEU A 121 -30.62 5.88 23.31
C LEU A 121 -31.28 5.25 24.54
N GLU A 122 -32.12 6.03 25.24
CA GLU A 122 -32.77 5.59 26.50
C GLU A 122 -33.55 4.29 26.34
N ARG A 123 -34.32 4.13 25.24
CA ARG A 123 -35.03 2.88 24.92
C ARG A 123 -34.14 1.65 24.71
N LYS A 124 -32.84 1.85 24.51
CA LYS A 124 -31.84 0.79 24.35
C LYS A 124 -30.97 0.60 25.59
N LYS A 125 -31.15 1.42 26.64
CA LYS A 125 -30.53 1.20 27.95
C LYS A 125 -31.31 0.11 28.68
N ASN A 126 -30.90 -1.13 28.47
CA ASN A 126 -31.33 -2.27 29.28
C ASN A 126 -30.22 -2.59 30.30
N GLN A 127 -30.56 -3.13 31.48
CA GLN A 127 -29.58 -3.65 32.45
C GLN A 127 -28.59 -4.65 31.84
N LYS A 128 -28.97 -5.32 30.74
CA LYS A 128 -28.08 -6.21 29.94
C LYS A 128 -26.89 -5.50 29.27
N HIS A 129 -26.94 -4.18 29.09
CA HIS A 129 -25.89 -3.40 28.42
C HIS A 129 -24.96 -2.67 29.40
N GLU A 130 -25.19 -2.81 30.71
CA GLU A 130 -24.19 -2.50 31.73
C GLU A 130 -23.16 -3.64 31.76
N TYR A 131 -22.16 -3.56 30.88
CA TYR A 131 -21.05 -4.50 30.89
C TYR A 131 -20.07 -4.12 32.00
N ILE A 132 -20.12 -4.86 33.11
CA ILE A 132 -18.99 -4.93 34.04
C ILE A 132 -17.93 -5.78 33.33
N TYR A 133 -16.96 -5.11 32.70
CA TYR A 133 -15.83 -5.82 32.10
C TYR A 133 -14.88 -6.25 33.20
N ASP A 134 -14.89 -7.54 33.54
CA ASP A 134 -13.82 -8.12 34.32
C ASP A 134 -12.49 -7.87 33.59
N LYS A 135 -11.47 -7.41 34.32
CA LYS A 135 -10.13 -7.23 33.75
C LYS A 135 -9.69 -8.55 33.12
N PRO A 136 -9.41 -8.61 31.80
CA PRO A 136 -9.04 -9.85 31.17
C PRO A 136 -7.74 -10.35 31.79
N THR A 137 -7.78 -11.50 32.44
CA THR A 137 -6.59 -12.25 32.80
C THR A 137 -5.89 -12.68 31.51
N TYR A 138 -4.57 -12.46 31.44
CA TYR A 138 -3.77 -12.74 30.26
C TYR A 138 -3.91 -14.22 29.86
N SER A 139 -4.58 -14.47 28.72
CA SER A 139 -4.71 -15.79 28.11
C SER A 139 -3.93 -15.80 26.79
N PRO A 140 -2.73 -16.38 26.74
CA PRO A 140 -1.98 -16.51 25.50
C PRO A 140 -2.66 -17.60 24.64
N VAL A 141 -3.66 -17.21 23.86
CA VAL A 141 -4.21 -18.09 22.82
C VAL A 141 -3.18 -18.18 21.70
N ILE A 142 -2.32 -19.19 21.76
CA ILE A 142 -1.43 -19.55 20.67
C ILE A 142 -2.31 -20.18 19.58
N VAL A 143 -2.70 -19.42 18.56
CA VAL A 143 -3.47 -19.95 17.43
C VAL A 143 -2.51 -20.64 16.47
N TRP A 144 -2.49 -21.97 16.50
CA TRP A 144 -1.75 -22.78 15.53
C TRP A 144 -2.51 -22.80 14.20
N GLY A 145 -2.28 -21.79 13.35
CA GLY A 145 -2.84 -21.73 12.00
C GLY A 145 -3.84 -20.58 11.77
N ARG A 146 -4.46 -20.56 10.58
CA ARG A 146 -5.48 -19.57 10.24
C ARG A 146 -6.84 -20.08 10.75
N PRO A 147 -7.64 -19.23 11.44
CA PRO A 147 -8.98 -19.62 11.83
C PRO A 147 -9.83 -19.94 10.59
N PRO A 148 -10.76 -20.92 10.68
CA PRO A 148 -11.67 -21.23 9.59
C PRO A 148 -12.56 -20.02 9.27
N LEU A 149 -12.58 -19.61 7.99
CA LEU A 149 -13.42 -18.51 7.50
C LEU A 149 -14.88 -19.00 7.45
N HIS A 150 -15.76 -18.41 8.26
CA HIS A 150 -17.17 -18.78 8.27
C HIS A 150 -17.96 -17.96 7.23
N ASP A 151 -17.97 -18.39 5.97
CA ASP A 151 -18.66 -17.67 4.88
C ASP A 151 -20.11 -18.18 4.68
N LYS A 152 -20.99 -17.95 5.65
CA LYS A 152 -22.43 -18.23 5.49
C LYS A 152 -23.11 -17.08 4.72
N GLY A 153 -23.63 -17.37 3.53
CA GLY A 153 -24.63 -16.52 2.85
C GLY A 153 -24.20 -15.81 1.56
N ARG A 154 -23.02 -16.09 1.00
CA ARG A 154 -22.63 -15.53 -0.31
C ARG A 154 -23.13 -16.47 -1.43
N PRO A 155 -23.95 -16.00 -2.39
CA PRO A 155 -24.46 -16.83 -3.49
C PRO A 155 -23.40 -17.23 -4.54
N PHE A 156 -22.13 -16.81 -4.37
CA PHE A 156 -21.05 -17.08 -5.32
C PHE A 156 -19.77 -17.44 -4.58
N GLU A 157 -19.01 -18.40 -5.13
CA GLU A 157 -17.68 -18.76 -4.62
C GLU A 157 -16.75 -17.53 -4.68
N LEU A 158 -16.06 -17.26 -3.58
CA LEU A 158 -15.07 -16.19 -3.51
C LEU A 158 -13.88 -16.54 -4.42
N VAL A 159 -13.42 -15.57 -5.20
CA VAL A 159 -12.21 -15.78 -6.00
C VAL A 159 -11.01 -15.93 -5.07
N LYS A 160 -10.36 -17.09 -5.17
CA LYS A 160 -9.21 -17.47 -4.34
C LYS A 160 -8.01 -16.63 -4.75
N LYS A 161 -7.74 -15.56 -4.00
CA LYS A 161 -6.54 -14.73 -4.19
C LYS A 161 -5.30 -15.40 -3.58
N PRO A 162 -4.12 -15.28 -4.21
CA PRO A 162 -2.87 -15.69 -3.58
C PRO A 162 -2.57 -14.85 -2.33
N LYS A 163 -1.76 -15.40 -1.41
CA LYS A 163 -1.38 -14.73 -0.16
C LYS A 163 -0.55 -13.45 -0.41
N CYS A 164 0.30 -13.49 -1.43
CA CYS A 164 1.14 -12.39 -1.89
C CYS A 164 1.22 -12.46 -3.42
N PHE A 165 1.18 -11.32 -4.11
CA PHE A 165 1.51 -11.24 -5.52
C PHE A 165 3.01 -11.06 -5.70
N VAL A 166 3.59 -11.63 -6.76
CA VAL A 166 5.03 -11.51 -7.05
C VAL A 166 5.37 -10.10 -7.48
N ASN A 167 4.53 -9.48 -8.32
CA ASN A 167 4.69 -8.14 -8.86
C ASN A 167 3.36 -7.38 -8.79
N PRO A 168 3.38 -6.04 -8.65
CA PRO A 168 2.17 -5.21 -8.63
C PRO A 168 1.39 -5.28 -9.95
N ASP A 169 2.05 -5.54 -11.08
CA ASP A 169 1.39 -5.70 -12.37
C ASP A 169 0.48 -6.94 -12.42
N VAL A 170 0.92 -8.04 -11.78
CA VAL A 170 0.14 -9.28 -11.68
C VAL A 170 -1.05 -9.09 -10.75
N GLU A 171 -0.86 -8.30 -9.69
CA GLU A 171 -1.95 -7.89 -8.80
C GLU A 171 -2.99 -7.06 -9.56
N ASN A 172 -2.56 -6.03 -10.29
CA ASN A 172 -3.44 -5.18 -11.08
C ASN A 172 -4.20 -5.97 -12.15
N GLU A 173 -3.51 -6.88 -12.84
CA GLU A 173 -4.11 -7.75 -13.86
C GLU A 173 -5.15 -8.69 -13.22
N PHE A 174 -4.82 -9.31 -12.08
CA PHE A 174 -5.75 -10.14 -11.30
C PHE A 174 -7.01 -9.37 -10.91
N TRP A 175 -6.88 -8.16 -10.36
CA TRP A 175 -8.03 -7.33 -9.98
C TRP A 175 -8.81 -6.81 -11.19
N SER A 176 -8.15 -6.57 -12.33
CA SER A 176 -8.81 -6.14 -13.56
C SER A 176 -9.67 -7.24 -14.22
N ASN A 177 -9.22 -8.50 -14.11
CA ASN A 177 -9.91 -9.66 -14.66
C ASN A 177 -11.08 -10.12 -13.78
N LEU A 178 -11.10 -9.69 -12.51
CA LEU A 178 -12.21 -9.86 -11.58
C LEU A 178 -13.41 -9.00 -11.96
N ARG A 179 -14.02 -9.30 -13.11
CA ARG A 179 -15.32 -8.73 -13.50
C ARG A 179 -16.42 -9.57 -12.89
N PHE A 180 -16.99 -9.09 -11.79
CA PHE A 180 -18.30 -9.56 -11.37
C PHE A 180 -19.30 -9.21 -12.49
N PRO A 181 -20.18 -10.14 -12.90
CA PRO A 181 -21.25 -9.80 -13.84
C PRO A 181 -22.05 -8.64 -13.24
N ILE A 182 -21.89 -7.45 -13.83
CA ILE A 182 -22.62 -6.27 -13.39
C ILE A 182 -24.06 -6.51 -13.79
N ARG A 183 -24.97 -6.60 -12.81
CA ARG A 183 -26.40 -6.70 -13.10
C ARG A 183 -26.78 -5.51 -13.99
N PRO A 184 -27.58 -5.69 -15.06
CA PRO A 184 -27.94 -4.59 -15.96
C PRO A 184 -28.62 -3.42 -15.22
N GLY A 185 -29.32 -3.69 -14.11
CA GLY A 185 -29.86 -2.65 -13.23
C GLY A 185 -28.81 -1.79 -12.53
N ALA A 186 -27.62 -2.33 -12.26
CA ALA A 186 -26.50 -1.56 -11.70
C ALA A 186 -25.90 -0.58 -12.71
N LEU A 187 -25.95 -0.88 -14.02
CA LEU A 187 -25.53 0.07 -15.07
C LEU A 187 -26.42 1.31 -15.13
N LYS A 188 -27.71 1.16 -14.82
CA LYS A 188 -28.69 2.26 -14.79
C LYS A 188 -28.90 2.85 -13.39
N PHE A 189 -28.12 2.41 -12.40
CA PHE A 189 -28.35 2.78 -11.01
C PHE A 189 -28.01 4.25 -10.79
N ARG A 190 -28.99 5.04 -10.34
CA ARG A 190 -28.79 6.38 -9.83
C ARG A 190 -28.71 6.31 -8.31
N PRO A 191 -27.58 6.68 -7.68
CA PRO A 191 -27.44 6.61 -6.24
C PRO A 191 -28.48 7.51 -5.56
N SER A 192 -29.09 7.00 -4.49
CA SER A 192 -30.02 7.81 -3.70
C SER A 192 -29.25 8.95 -2.99
N PRO A 193 -29.91 10.06 -2.66
CA PRO A 193 -29.29 11.16 -1.92
C PRO A 193 -28.62 10.69 -0.62
N ARG A 194 -29.21 9.69 0.05
CA ARG A 194 -28.66 9.08 1.26
C ARG A 194 -27.32 8.37 0.99
N ILE A 195 -27.20 7.62 -0.11
CA ILE A 195 -25.95 6.96 -0.49
C ILE A 195 -24.89 8.01 -0.80
N LEU A 196 -25.25 9.10 -1.49
CA LEU A 196 -24.34 10.21 -1.75
C LEU A 196 -23.85 10.87 -0.45
N THR A 197 -24.74 11.10 0.52
CA THR A 197 -24.34 11.64 1.84
C THR A 197 -23.43 10.70 2.64
N LEU A 198 -23.60 9.37 2.48
CA LEU A 198 -22.76 8.37 3.14
C LEU A 198 -21.40 8.18 2.46
N ALA A 199 -21.33 8.42 1.14
CA ALA A 199 -20.11 8.32 0.36
C ALA A 199 -19.15 9.50 0.62
N ASN A 200 -19.68 10.65 1.06
CA ASN A 200 -18.84 11.76 1.48
C ASN A 200 -17.94 11.32 2.65
N PRO A 201 -16.63 11.66 2.63
CA PRO A 201 -15.72 11.30 3.70
C PRO A 201 -16.29 11.83 5.02
N ARG A 202 -16.54 10.90 5.94
CA ARG A 202 -17.05 11.25 7.26
C ARG A 202 -15.92 12.02 7.95
N VAL A 203 -16.06 13.35 8.04
CA VAL A 203 -15.20 14.18 8.87
C VAL A 203 -15.54 13.84 10.31
N THR A 204 -14.96 12.76 10.80
CA THR A 204 -14.94 12.47 12.23
C THR A 204 -13.90 13.40 12.82
N PRO A 205 -14.23 14.23 13.83
CA PRO A 205 -13.18 14.76 14.68
C PRO A 205 -12.38 13.57 15.21
N PRO A 206 -11.07 13.71 15.45
CA PRO A 206 -10.23 12.60 15.90
C PRO A 206 -10.86 12.00 17.16
N PHE A 207 -11.42 10.79 17.06
CA PHE A 207 -12.00 10.10 18.21
C PHE A 207 -11.47 8.67 18.32
N PRO A 208 -10.95 8.27 19.50
CA PRO A 208 -10.77 9.11 20.69
C PRO A 208 -9.62 10.12 20.52
N PRO A 209 -9.74 11.38 21.00
CA PRO A 209 -8.55 12.17 21.28
C PRO A 209 -7.87 11.47 22.46
N HIS A 210 -6.72 10.86 22.21
CA HIS A 210 -5.89 10.19 23.21
C HIS A 210 -5.38 11.16 24.31
N CYS A 211 -5.59 12.47 24.14
CA CYS A 211 -5.22 13.52 25.08
C CYS A 211 -6.35 14.53 25.26
N GLU A 212 -6.46 15.06 26.48
CA GLU A 212 -7.21 16.30 26.74
C GLU A 212 -6.64 17.40 25.84
N ILE A 213 -7.51 18.03 25.03
CA ILE A 213 -7.09 19.17 24.21
C ILE A 213 -6.70 20.28 25.19
N PRO A 214 -5.45 20.79 25.17
CA PRO A 214 -5.03 21.82 26.10
C PRO A 214 -5.96 23.03 25.96
N PRO A 215 -6.30 23.70 27.07
CA PRO A 215 -7.14 24.89 27.02
C PRO A 215 -6.50 25.90 26.08
N LYS A 216 -7.33 26.52 25.23
CA LYS A 216 -6.87 27.51 24.24
C LYS A 216 -6.04 28.58 24.95
N THR A 217 -4.75 28.65 24.63
CA THR A 217 -3.89 29.73 25.09
C THR A 217 -4.32 31.00 24.39
N LEU A 218 -4.89 31.94 25.15
CA LEU A 218 -5.29 33.24 24.61
C LEU A 218 -4.04 34.02 24.21
N LEU A 219 -4.08 34.65 23.04
CA LEU A 219 -3.02 35.55 22.62
C LEU A 219 -2.92 36.75 23.57
N PRO A 220 -1.76 37.43 23.71
CA PRO A 220 -1.56 38.51 24.68
C PRO A 220 -2.57 39.67 24.65
N LEU A 221 -3.28 39.87 23.52
CA LEU A 221 -4.31 40.92 23.35
C LEU A 221 -5.75 40.42 23.54
N GLU A 222 -5.95 39.12 23.66
CA GLU A 222 -7.24 38.47 23.86
C GLU A 222 -7.50 38.12 25.33
N VAL A 223 -6.50 38.30 26.20
CA VAL A 223 -6.61 38.06 27.64
C VAL A 223 -7.52 39.12 28.28
N PRO A 224 -8.63 38.74 28.93
CA PRO A 224 -9.56 39.69 29.55
C PRO A 224 -8.89 40.46 30.71
N PRO A 225 -9.41 41.66 31.06
CA PRO A 225 -8.86 42.43 32.16
C PRO A 225 -8.98 41.67 33.49
N PRO A 226 -7.99 41.80 34.40
CA PRO A 226 -8.04 41.15 35.70
C PRO A 226 -9.26 41.66 36.48
N PRO A 227 -9.94 40.78 37.25
CA PRO A 227 -11.27 41.03 37.81
C PRO A 227 -11.36 42.16 38.85
N ARG A 228 -10.22 42.74 39.27
CA ARG A 228 -10.15 43.71 40.39
C ARG A 228 -9.58 45.09 40.00
N LYS A 229 -9.65 45.55 38.74
CA LYS A 229 -9.05 46.84 38.35
C LYS A 229 -9.87 47.72 37.38
N LYS A 230 -9.53 49.03 37.45
CA LYS A 230 -10.17 50.23 36.88
C LYS A 230 -10.11 50.40 35.34
N PHE A 231 -9.72 49.38 34.58
CA PHE A 231 -9.56 49.51 33.13
C PHE A 231 -10.77 48.94 32.40
N THR A 232 -11.37 49.74 31.52
CA THR A 232 -12.34 49.22 30.53
C THR A 232 -11.65 48.24 29.58
N PRO A 233 -12.36 47.32 28.90
CA PRO A 233 -11.75 46.36 27.98
C PRO A 233 -10.84 47.00 26.93
N ARG A 234 -11.25 48.19 26.42
CA ARG A 234 -10.44 49.00 25.50
C ARG A 234 -9.18 49.55 26.15
N GLY A 235 -9.28 50.07 27.38
CA GLY A 235 -8.14 50.55 28.16
C GLY A 235 -7.14 49.45 28.50
N TRP A 236 -7.64 48.25 28.79
CA TRP A 236 -6.82 47.07 29.05
C TRP A 236 -6.04 46.62 27.80
N ARG A 237 -6.71 46.58 26.65
CA ARG A 237 -6.05 46.27 25.36
C ARG A 237 -4.94 47.27 25.03
N LEU A 238 -5.16 48.57 25.24
CA LEU A 238 -4.14 49.60 25.06
C LEU A 238 -2.97 49.45 26.05
N HIS A 239 -3.27 49.08 27.29
CA HIS A 239 -2.25 48.78 28.29
C HIS A 239 -1.39 47.56 27.90
N GLN A 240 -2.00 46.48 27.40
CA GLN A 240 -1.28 45.31 26.88
C GLN A 240 -0.39 45.66 25.69
N ILE A 241 -0.88 46.47 24.74
CA ILE A 241 -0.06 46.96 23.61
C ILE A 241 1.16 47.73 24.13
N ARG A 242 0.97 48.59 25.14
CA ARG A 242 2.08 49.34 25.77
C ARG A 242 3.09 48.41 26.44
N LEU A 243 2.63 47.38 27.16
CA LEU A 243 3.52 46.38 27.77
C LEU A 243 4.32 45.62 26.72
N ILE A 244 3.67 45.18 25.63
CA ILE A 244 4.36 44.51 24.51
C ILE A 244 5.42 45.43 23.89
N TYR A 245 5.10 46.72 23.72
CA TYR A 245 6.05 47.70 23.20
C TYR A 245 7.27 47.87 24.11
N LEU A 246 7.04 47.99 25.42
CA LEU A 246 8.11 48.12 26.42
C LEU A 246 8.94 46.84 26.61
N ALA A 247 8.34 45.68 26.37
CA ALA A 247 9.01 44.38 26.46
C ALA A 247 9.89 44.07 25.24
N LYS A 248 9.77 44.83 24.14
CA LYS A 248 10.72 44.71 23.04
C LYS A 248 12.11 45.12 23.56
N PRO A 249 13.16 44.34 23.27
CA PRO A 249 14.51 44.75 23.63
C PRO A 249 14.79 46.10 22.96
N VAL A 250 15.16 47.09 23.76
CA VAL A 250 15.68 48.35 23.24
C VAL A 250 17.05 48.01 22.67
N SER A 251 17.14 47.82 21.36
CA SER A 251 18.45 47.81 20.69
C SER A 251 19.03 49.21 20.85
N ARG A 252 19.83 49.43 21.89
CA ARG A 252 20.80 50.52 21.82
C ARG A 252 21.74 50.14 20.68
N PRO A 253 21.91 50.98 19.64
CA PRO A 253 22.98 50.74 18.70
C PRO A 253 24.29 50.73 19.49
N ASP A 254 25.04 49.62 19.45
CA ASP A 254 26.31 49.44 20.17
C ASP A 254 27.42 50.46 19.75
N TYR A 255 27.11 51.42 18.89
CA TYR A 255 28.05 52.37 18.30
C TYR A 255 28.31 53.63 19.15
N GLU A 256 27.65 53.82 20.30
CA GLU A 256 27.93 54.97 21.19
C GLU A 256 29.17 54.79 22.09
N TYR A 257 29.84 53.62 22.07
CA TYR A 257 31.06 53.38 22.87
C TYR A 257 32.37 53.85 22.21
N PHE A 258 32.33 54.55 21.07
CA PHE A 258 33.54 55.02 20.38
C PHE A 258 33.88 56.50 20.60
N TYR A 259 33.15 57.21 21.46
CA TYR A 259 33.49 58.57 21.86
C TYR A 259 33.32 58.76 23.37
N LEU A 260 34.30 58.30 24.15
CA LEU A 260 34.71 58.83 25.46
C LEU A 260 36.12 58.32 25.79
#